data_AF-A0A7W2I5E2-F1
#
_entry.id   AF-A0A7W2I5E2-F1
#
_cell.length_a   1.000
_cell.length_b   1.000
_cell.length_c   1.000
_cell.angle_alpha   90.00
_cell.angle_beta   90.00
_cell.angle_gamma   90.00
#
_symmetry.space_group_name_H-M   'P 1'
#
loop_
_entity.id
_entity.type
_entity.pdbx_description
1 polymer ?
#
loop_
_entity_poly.entity_id
_entity_poly.type
_entity_poly.pdbx_seq_one_letter_code
_entity_poly.pdbx_strand_id
1 'polypeptide(L)'
;MMLLKRLGYFVPLTTVSPDIIRHICDRSDLRMPPRRALSQYDQSGSKTIHQRRIRDYVGLRLMTSVDERWLERLAEQTAQTKQELPDIINVMIEELVQRRMELPGFTYLFKLARKCRASVNDGIYKRVTSALSQEVVDRLESMLHAGGNQSGWDGLKREPKQPNVREVVDFLAHIDNMLALSTGLPQLDDIAATKREQLVLEARAMDAAEMRRMKPIKRYALMALLIQGQLQKAIDDIAEIFIKTVRSLHNGAEENPVRKTTVCWQPSPSFRSTVPAIKSSCR
;
A
#
# COMPACT_ATOMS: atom_id res chain seq x y z
N MET A 1 12.29 -28.21 -27.52
CA MET A 1 10.84 -28.05 -27.30
C MET A 1 10.46 -28.09 -25.81
N MET A 2 10.82 -29.14 -25.05
CA MET A 2 10.41 -29.28 -23.64
C MET A 2 10.83 -28.10 -22.74
N LEU A 3 12.03 -27.56 -22.95
CA LEU A 3 12.52 -26.38 -22.24
C LEU A 3 11.67 -25.14 -22.53
N LEU A 4 11.31 -24.90 -23.80
CA LEU A 4 10.48 -23.76 -24.19
C LEU A 4 9.09 -23.81 -23.58
N LYS A 5 8.45 -25.00 -23.54
CA LYS A 5 7.13 -25.17 -22.93
C LYS A 5 7.12 -24.85 -21.43
N ARG A 6 8.24 -25.06 -20.73
CA ARG A 6 8.36 -24.79 -19.29
C ARG A 6 8.84 -23.37 -18.99
N LEU A 7 9.72 -22.81 -19.81
CA LEU A 7 10.35 -21.51 -19.57
C LEU A 7 9.65 -20.35 -20.28
N GLY A 8 8.96 -20.59 -21.40
CA GLY A 8 8.34 -19.55 -22.22
C GLY A 8 9.32 -18.73 -23.09
N TYR A 9 10.63 -19.02 -23.04
CA TYR A 9 11.67 -18.41 -23.87
C TYR A 9 12.77 -19.43 -24.23
N PHE A 10 13.61 -19.09 -25.22
CA PHE A 10 14.74 -19.92 -25.62
C PHE A 10 15.99 -19.61 -24.78
N VAL A 11 16.66 -20.66 -24.32
CA VAL A 11 17.97 -20.59 -23.66
C VAL A 11 19.04 -21.27 -24.51
N PRO A 12 20.30 -20.80 -24.48
CA PRO A 12 21.42 -21.58 -25.01
C PRO A 12 21.48 -22.95 -24.34
N LEU A 13 21.71 -24.01 -25.12
CA LEU A 13 21.81 -25.36 -24.54
C LEU A 13 23.02 -25.48 -23.60
N THR A 14 24.06 -24.68 -23.84
CA THR A 14 25.25 -24.59 -22.99
C THR A 14 25.01 -24.00 -21.59
N THR A 15 23.92 -23.25 -21.39
CA THR A 15 23.56 -22.68 -20.07
C THR A 15 22.63 -23.60 -19.26
N VAL A 16 22.10 -24.66 -19.87
CA VAL A 16 21.21 -25.61 -19.21
C VAL A 16 22.04 -26.59 -18.38
N SER A 17 21.59 -26.92 -17.16
CA SER A 17 22.27 -27.91 -16.32
C SER A 17 22.41 -29.26 -17.04
N PRO A 18 23.60 -29.90 -17.00
CA PRO A 18 23.82 -31.20 -17.63
C PRO A 18 22.83 -32.27 -17.19
N ASP A 19 22.35 -32.23 -15.94
CA ASP A 19 21.39 -33.21 -15.42
C ASP A 19 20.02 -33.09 -16.09
N ILE A 20 19.61 -31.87 -16.44
CA ILE A 20 18.36 -31.64 -17.20
C ILE A 20 18.52 -32.20 -18.62
N ILE A 21 19.67 -31.95 -19.26
CA ILE A 21 19.94 -32.46 -20.61
C ILE A 21 19.96 -33.99 -20.60
N ARG A 22 20.64 -34.60 -19.62
CA ARG A 22 20.69 -36.06 -19.43
C ARG A 22 19.29 -36.63 -19.27
N HIS A 23 18.50 -36.08 -18.36
CA HIS A 23 17.12 -36.52 -18.14
C HIS A 23 16.27 -36.45 -19.42
N ILE A 24 16.38 -35.37 -20.21
CA ILE A 24 15.65 -35.25 -21.48
C ILE A 24 16.12 -36.30 -22.50
N CYS A 25 17.44 -36.55 -22.58
CA CYS A 25 18.01 -37.55 -23.49
C CYS A 25 17.54 -38.96 -23.11
N ASP A 26 17.62 -39.33 -21.83
CA ASP A 26 17.20 -40.63 -21.32
C ASP A 26 15.71 -40.87 -21.57
N ARG A 27 14.87 -39.85 -21.37
CA ARG A 27 13.42 -39.94 -21.63
C ARG A 27 13.04 -39.95 -23.10
N SER A 28 13.98 -39.64 -24.00
CA SER A 28 13.76 -39.59 -25.45
C SER A 28 14.54 -40.67 -26.19
N ASP A 29 15.17 -41.61 -25.48
CA ASP A 29 16.07 -42.64 -26.02
C ASP A 29 17.19 -42.07 -26.91
N LEU A 30 17.73 -40.92 -26.52
CA LEU A 30 18.82 -40.23 -27.23
C LEU A 30 20.14 -40.35 -26.47
N ARG A 31 21.24 -40.46 -27.22
CA ARG A 31 22.59 -40.38 -26.63
C ARG A 31 22.91 -38.96 -26.20
N MET A 32 23.46 -38.81 -25.00
CA MET A 32 23.91 -37.50 -24.50
C MET A 32 24.97 -36.89 -25.43
N PRO A 33 24.73 -35.69 -25.99
CA PRO A 33 25.70 -35.03 -26.85
C PRO A 33 26.87 -34.48 -26.04
N PRO A 34 28.11 -34.48 -26.58
CA PRO A 34 29.24 -33.84 -25.93
C PRO A 34 29.02 -32.33 -25.84
N ARG A 35 29.52 -31.68 -24.78
CA ARG A 35 29.38 -30.23 -24.55
C ARG A 35 29.85 -29.38 -25.74
N ARG A 36 30.85 -29.88 -26.48
CA ARG A 36 31.39 -29.27 -27.71
C ARG A 36 30.31 -29.15 -28.80
N ALA A 37 29.54 -30.22 -29.01
CA ALA A 37 28.46 -30.26 -29.99
C ALA A 37 27.30 -29.32 -29.60
N LEU A 38 26.99 -29.22 -28.31
CA LEU A 38 26.01 -28.24 -27.81
C LEU A 38 26.45 -26.79 -28.08
N SER A 39 27.73 -26.49 -27.87
CA SER A 39 28.29 -25.16 -28.17
C SER A 39 28.27 -24.85 -29.67
N GLN A 40 28.65 -25.81 -30.52
CA GLN A 40 28.58 -25.68 -31.98
C GLN A 40 27.13 -25.46 -32.45
N TYR A 41 26.17 -26.21 -31.88
CA TYR A 41 24.76 -26.00 -32.16
C TYR A 41 24.31 -24.60 -31.76
N ASP A 42 24.71 -24.12 -30.58
CA ASP A 42 24.35 -22.80 -30.07
C ASP A 42 24.80 -21.64 -30.98
N GLN A 43 25.86 -21.85 -31.76
CA GLN A 43 26.45 -20.92 -32.73
C GLN A 43 26.00 -21.17 -34.18
N SER A 44 25.30 -22.28 -34.44
CA SER A 44 24.91 -22.68 -35.79
C SER A 44 23.66 -21.94 -36.31
N GLY A 45 23.55 -21.79 -37.64
CA GLY A 45 22.33 -21.30 -38.29
C GLY A 45 21.12 -22.25 -38.10
N SER A 46 21.38 -23.54 -37.88
CA SER A 46 20.35 -24.55 -37.61
C SER A 46 19.54 -24.24 -36.35
N LYS A 47 20.17 -23.62 -35.33
CA LYS A 47 19.48 -23.16 -34.12
C LYS A 47 18.33 -22.23 -34.44
N THR A 48 18.57 -21.21 -35.25
CA THR A 48 17.56 -20.20 -35.61
C THR A 48 16.40 -20.84 -36.37
N ILE A 49 16.69 -21.77 -37.29
CA ILE A 49 15.68 -22.53 -38.03
C ILE A 49 14.85 -23.39 -37.08
N HIS A 50 15.48 -24.12 -36.17
CA HIS A 50 14.79 -24.95 -35.19
C HIS A 50 13.95 -24.12 -34.23
N GLN A 51 14.46 -22.98 -33.74
CA GLN A 51 13.69 -22.07 -32.89
C GLN A 51 12.44 -21.56 -33.60
N ARG A 52 12.53 -21.21 -34.89
CA ARG A 52 11.36 -20.83 -35.70
C ARG A 52 10.34 -21.97 -35.79
N ARG A 53 10.76 -23.16 -36.21
CA ARG A 53 9.85 -24.33 -36.31
C ARG A 53 9.21 -24.70 -34.99
N ILE A 54 9.97 -24.65 -33.89
CA ILE A 54 9.45 -24.93 -32.55
C ILE A 54 8.44 -23.85 -32.14
N ARG A 55 8.70 -22.58 -32.45
CA ARG A 55 7.78 -21.48 -32.18
C ARG A 55 6.45 -21.68 -32.91
N ASP A 56 6.49 -21.99 -34.21
CA ASP A 56 5.31 -22.26 -35.02
C ASP A 56 4.52 -23.46 -34.47
N TYR A 57 5.21 -24.53 -34.09
CA TYR A 57 4.59 -25.73 -33.52
C TYR A 57 3.93 -25.49 -32.16
N VAL A 58 4.54 -24.69 -31.28
CA VAL A 58 3.98 -24.36 -29.96
C VAL A 58 2.89 -23.28 -30.06
N GLY A 59 2.80 -22.58 -31.19
CA GLY A 59 1.87 -21.47 -31.39
C GLY A 59 2.28 -20.22 -30.61
N LEU A 60 3.59 -20.00 -30.43
CA LEU A 60 4.11 -18.78 -29.82
C LEU A 60 4.34 -17.72 -30.89
N ARG A 61 4.12 -16.45 -30.55
CA ARG A 61 4.43 -15.33 -31.44
C ARG A 61 5.55 -14.47 -30.87
N LEU A 62 6.38 -13.91 -31.76
CA LEU A 62 7.35 -12.89 -31.38
C LEU A 62 6.63 -11.57 -31.10
N MET A 63 7.19 -10.82 -30.15
CA MET A 63 6.73 -9.47 -29.87
C MET A 63 7.08 -8.54 -31.04
N THR A 64 6.09 -7.79 -31.52
CA THR A 64 6.28 -6.74 -32.53
C THR A 64 6.46 -5.37 -31.87
N SER A 65 6.83 -4.33 -32.63
CA SER A 65 6.88 -2.96 -32.12
C SER A 65 5.51 -2.41 -31.67
N VAL A 66 4.41 -3.00 -32.15
CA VAL A 66 3.05 -2.68 -31.67
C VAL A 66 2.83 -3.31 -30.28
N ASP A 67 3.27 -4.54 -30.10
CA ASP A 67 3.18 -5.26 -28.82
C ASP A 67 4.08 -4.61 -27.76
N GLU A 68 5.27 -4.15 -28.12
CA GLU A 68 6.16 -3.42 -27.19
C GLU A 68 5.47 -2.16 -26.62
N ARG A 69 4.82 -1.38 -27.49
CA ARG A 69 4.06 -0.19 -27.07
C ARG A 69 2.84 -0.56 -26.22
N TRP A 70 2.19 -1.68 -26.52
CA TRP A 70 1.09 -2.18 -25.69
C TRP A 70 1.60 -2.62 -24.32
N LEU A 71 2.72 -3.32 -24.24
CA LEU A 71 3.34 -3.78 -23.00
C LEU A 71 3.79 -2.60 -22.13
N GLU A 72 4.33 -1.56 -22.75
CA GLU A 72 4.66 -0.30 -22.06
C GLU A 72 3.42 0.35 -21.45
N ARG A 73 2.31 0.47 -22.22
CA ARG A 73 1.04 0.99 -21.68
C ARG A 73 0.47 0.13 -20.56
N LEU A 74 0.55 -1.19 -20.68
CA LEU A 74 0.15 -2.12 -19.62
C LEU A 74 0.97 -1.88 -18.35
N ALA A 75 2.30 -1.75 -18.48
CA ALA A 75 3.18 -1.49 -17.36
C ALA A 75 2.91 -0.11 -16.71
N GLU A 76 2.63 0.92 -17.51
CA GLU A 76 2.22 2.24 -17.02
C GLU A 76 0.90 2.19 -16.26
N GLN A 77 -0.13 1.54 -16.82
CA GLN A 77 -1.43 1.37 -16.17
C GLN A 77 -1.28 0.60 -14.85
N THR A 78 -0.51 -0.47 -14.87
CA THR A 78 -0.24 -1.30 -13.67
C THR A 78 0.51 -0.50 -12.60
N ALA A 79 1.45 0.36 -13.01
CA ALA A 79 2.22 1.21 -12.11
C ALA A 79 1.38 2.33 -11.46
N GLN A 80 0.18 2.65 -11.99
CA GLN A 80 -0.75 3.58 -11.33
C GLN A 80 -1.23 3.05 -9.97
N THR A 81 -1.37 1.73 -9.84
CA THR A 81 -1.89 1.09 -8.62
C THR A 81 -0.80 0.37 -7.82
N LYS A 82 0.22 -0.19 -8.49
CA LYS A 82 1.30 -0.98 -7.88
C LYS A 82 2.59 -0.16 -7.74
N GLN A 83 3.27 -0.31 -6.60
CA GLN A 83 4.57 0.33 -6.32
C GLN A 83 5.75 -0.64 -6.48
N GLU A 84 5.54 -1.90 -6.14
CA GLU A 84 6.58 -2.92 -6.18
C GLU A 84 6.87 -3.39 -7.61
N LEU A 85 8.16 -3.45 -7.96
CA LEU A 85 8.58 -3.87 -9.31
C LEU A 85 8.21 -5.32 -9.63
N PRO A 86 8.37 -6.32 -8.72
CA PRO A 86 7.96 -7.69 -8.98
C PRO A 86 6.48 -7.79 -9.37
N ASP A 87 5.67 -6.97 -8.74
CA ASP A 87 4.23 -6.87 -8.91
C ASP A 87 3.82 -6.38 -10.30
N ILE A 88 4.52 -5.37 -10.83
CA ILE A 88 4.34 -4.89 -12.21
C ILE A 88 4.84 -5.92 -13.22
N ILE A 89 5.97 -6.57 -12.93
CA ILE A 89 6.57 -7.60 -13.79
C ILE A 89 5.66 -8.83 -13.89
N ASN A 90 5.06 -9.25 -12.79
CA ASN A 90 4.15 -10.41 -12.77
C ASN A 90 2.95 -10.17 -13.68
N VAL A 91 2.30 -9.00 -13.60
CA VAL A 91 1.19 -8.64 -14.50
C VAL A 91 1.64 -8.65 -15.97
N MET A 92 2.82 -8.11 -16.28
CA MET A 92 3.37 -8.17 -17.64
C MET A 92 3.58 -9.61 -18.11
N ILE A 93 4.13 -10.48 -17.27
CA ILE A 93 4.37 -11.90 -17.60
C ILE A 93 3.04 -12.61 -17.82
N GLU A 94 2.07 -12.43 -16.93
CA GLU A 94 0.73 -13.03 -17.02
C GLU A 94 0.07 -12.67 -18.35
N GLU A 95 0.08 -11.40 -18.73
CA GLU A 95 -0.51 -10.92 -19.98
C GLU A 95 0.26 -11.40 -21.23
N LEU A 96 1.60 -11.49 -21.15
CA LEU A 96 2.42 -12.07 -22.23
C LEU A 96 2.10 -13.56 -22.45
N VAL A 97 1.98 -14.33 -21.36
CA VAL A 97 1.64 -15.75 -21.38
C VAL A 97 0.22 -15.96 -21.92
N GLN A 98 -0.75 -15.18 -21.45
CA GLN A 98 -2.14 -15.25 -21.91
C GLN A 98 -2.27 -15.01 -23.42
N ARG A 99 -1.45 -14.11 -23.98
CA ARG A 99 -1.42 -13.77 -25.40
C ARG A 99 -0.51 -14.68 -26.24
N ARG A 100 0.00 -15.77 -25.64
CA ARG A 100 0.95 -16.73 -26.23
C ARG A 100 2.16 -16.06 -26.90
N MET A 101 2.71 -15.05 -26.24
CA MET A 101 3.93 -14.40 -26.67
C MET A 101 5.17 -15.09 -26.09
N GLU A 102 6.25 -15.10 -26.87
CA GLU A 102 7.57 -15.44 -26.33
C GLU A 102 7.97 -14.40 -25.29
N LEU A 103 8.40 -14.86 -24.11
CA LEU A 103 8.79 -13.97 -23.03
C LEU A 103 10.10 -13.26 -23.38
N PRO A 104 10.15 -11.92 -23.30
CA PRO A 104 11.42 -11.21 -23.41
C PRO A 104 12.30 -11.51 -22.19
N GLY A 105 13.60 -11.26 -22.31
CA GLY A 105 14.53 -11.48 -21.20
C GLY A 105 14.14 -10.67 -19.96
N PHE A 106 14.33 -11.24 -18.77
CA PHE A 106 13.97 -10.60 -17.50
C PHE A 106 14.53 -9.18 -17.36
N THR A 107 15.76 -8.93 -17.82
CA THR A 107 16.38 -7.60 -17.80
C THR A 107 15.57 -6.56 -18.59
N TYR A 108 14.93 -6.95 -19.69
CA TYR A 108 14.05 -6.08 -20.46
C TYR A 108 12.80 -5.72 -19.65
N LEU A 109 12.10 -6.73 -19.11
CA LEU A 109 10.91 -6.52 -18.27
C LEU A 109 11.22 -5.64 -17.06
N PHE A 110 12.33 -5.92 -16.38
CA PHE A 110 12.76 -5.15 -15.21
C PHE A 110 13.02 -3.67 -15.55
N LYS A 111 13.75 -3.42 -16.65
CA LYS A 111 14.01 -2.04 -17.11
C LYS A 111 12.72 -1.32 -17.50
N LEU A 112 11.81 -2.00 -18.21
CA LEU A 112 10.52 -1.43 -18.60
C LEU A 112 9.66 -1.10 -17.38
N ALA A 113 9.46 -2.05 -16.46
CA ALA A 113 8.72 -1.83 -15.22
C ALA A 113 9.30 -0.66 -14.41
N ARG A 114 10.62 -0.60 -14.27
CA ARG A 114 11.30 0.49 -13.57
C ARG A 114 11.06 1.85 -14.24
N LYS A 115 11.14 1.91 -15.57
CA LYS A 115 10.90 3.12 -16.37
C LYS A 115 9.45 3.59 -16.18
N CYS A 116 8.48 2.70 -16.39
CA CYS A 116 7.05 3.04 -16.28
C CYS A 116 6.69 3.48 -14.86
N ARG A 117 7.17 2.78 -13.82
CA ARG A 117 6.99 3.19 -12.43
C ARG A 117 7.57 4.57 -12.15
N ALA A 118 8.79 4.83 -12.60
CA ALA A 118 9.42 6.14 -12.42
C ALA A 118 8.61 7.25 -13.12
N SER A 119 8.17 7.01 -14.35
CA SER A 119 7.32 7.93 -15.12
C SER A 119 6.01 8.27 -14.39
N VAL A 120 5.30 7.24 -13.89
CA VAL A 120 4.06 7.41 -13.13
C VAL A 120 4.30 8.18 -11.84
N ASN A 121 5.32 7.81 -11.05
CA ASN A 121 5.63 8.48 -9.80
C ASN A 121 6.03 9.94 -10.03
N ASP A 122 6.86 10.22 -11.04
CA ASP A 122 7.23 11.59 -11.41
C ASP A 122 6.00 12.39 -11.85
N GLY A 123 5.07 11.78 -12.57
CA GLY A 123 3.79 12.38 -12.93
C GLY A 123 2.96 12.75 -11.71
N ILE A 124 2.84 11.84 -10.74
CA ILE A 124 2.15 12.09 -9.45
C ILE A 124 2.81 13.25 -8.73
N TYR A 125 4.14 13.23 -8.56
CA TYR A 125 4.85 14.28 -7.83
C TYR A 125 4.66 15.65 -8.48
N LYS A 126 4.77 15.73 -9.81
CA LYS A 126 4.55 16.97 -10.54
C LYS A 126 3.13 17.49 -10.35
N ARG A 127 2.11 16.64 -10.48
CA ARG A 127 0.71 17.06 -10.28
C ARG A 127 0.49 17.62 -8.88
N VAL A 128 0.90 16.87 -7.85
CA VAL A 128 0.75 17.29 -6.45
C VAL A 128 1.48 18.61 -6.20
N THR A 129 2.75 18.72 -6.61
CA THR A 129 3.53 19.96 -6.39
C THR A 129 2.98 21.14 -7.19
N SER A 130 2.52 20.93 -8.42
CA SER A 130 1.98 22.02 -9.26
C SER A 130 0.69 22.65 -8.71
N ALA A 131 0.00 21.94 -7.83
CA ALA A 131 -1.20 22.43 -7.17
C ALA A 131 -0.92 23.15 -5.83
N LEU A 132 0.34 23.22 -5.38
CA LEU A 132 0.72 23.91 -4.15
C LEU A 132 0.95 25.40 -4.41
N SER A 133 0.39 26.27 -3.56
CA SER A 133 0.75 27.68 -3.54
C SER A 133 2.11 27.89 -2.88
N GLN A 134 2.75 29.03 -3.15
CA GLN A 134 4.04 29.37 -2.53
C GLN A 134 3.94 29.41 -0.99
N GLU A 135 2.83 29.94 -0.45
CA GLU A 135 2.57 29.95 0.99
C GLU A 135 2.57 28.55 1.60
N VAL A 136 1.96 27.58 0.90
CA VAL A 136 1.95 26.18 1.33
C VAL A 136 3.36 25.60 1.28
N VAL A 137 4.12 25.88 0.22
CA VAL A 137 5.52 25.44 0.09
C VAL A 137 6.37 25.98 1.23
N ASP A 138 6.27 27.27 1.55
CA ASP A 138 7.03 27.91 2.62
C ASP A 138 6.67 27.30 3.99
N ARG A 139 5.38 27.01 4.22
CA ARG A 139 4.92 26.29 5.43
C ARG A 139 5.54 24.89 5.50
N LEU A 140 5.57 24.15 4.40
CA LEU A 140 6.22 22.84 4.35
C LEU A 140 7.72 22.96 4.63
N GLU A 141 8.42 23.93 4.05
CA GLU A 141 9.85 24.14 4.29
C GLU A 141 10.14 24.46 5.76
N SER A 142 9.38 25.34 6.38
CA SER A 142 9.57 25.68 7.80
C SER A 142 9.47 24.45 8.72
N MET A 143 8.61 23.48 8.38
CA MET A 143 8.47 22.21 9.10
C MET A 143 9.75 21.35 9.05
N LEU A 144 10.55 21.43 7.99
CA LEU A 144 11.83 20.72 7.85
C LEU A 144 13.00 21.43 8.56
N HIS A 145 12.84 22.71 8.88
CA HIS A 145 13.88 23.60 9.40
C HIS A 145 13.70 23.99 10.87
N ALA A 146 12.60 23.64 11.53
CA ALA A 146 12.34 23.98 12.92
C ALA A 146 13.47 23.48 13.86
N GLY A 147 14.17 24.44 14.49
CA GLY A 147 15.46 24.28 15.17
C GLY A 147 15.39 23.78 16.62
N GLY A 148 14.76 22.64 16.86
CA GLY A 148 14.82 21.90 18.14
C GLY A 148 15.49 20.52 18.00
N ASN A 149 15.49 19.72 19.08
CA ASN A 149 15.99 18.34 19.05
C ASN A 149 15.20 17.41 18.10
N GLN A 150 13.99 17.81 17.68
CA GLN A 150 13.15 17.10 16.69
C GLN A 150 12.51 18.12 15.76
N SER A 151 12.50 17.83 14.45
CA SER A 151 11.83 18.68 13.46
C SER A 151 10.32 18.52 13.53
N GLY A 152 9.55 19.51 13.04
CA GLY A 152 8.09 19.36 12.93
C GLY A 152 7.66 18.16 12.07
N TRP A 153 8.52 17.77 11.13
CA TRP A 153 8.37 16.55 10.32
C TRP A 153 8.43 15.26 11.14
N ASP A 154 9.31 15.19 12.13
CA ASP A 154 9.41 14.02 13.00
C ASP A 154 8.21 13.96 13.96
N GLY A 155 7.73 15.11 14.42
CA GLY A 155 6.52 15.24 15.24
C GLY A 155 5.23 14.81 14.52
N LEU A 156 5.15 14.97 13.20
CA LEU A 156 4.01 14.55 12.38
C LEU A 156 3.78 13.03 12.37
N LYS A 157 4.83 12.24 12.65
CA LYS A 157 4.76 10.76 12.57
C LYS A 157 4.30 10.10 13.86
N ARG A 158 3.91 10.91 14.86
CA ARG A 158 3.57 10.44 16.21
C ARG A 158 2.25 9.70 16.19
N GLU A 159 2.25 8.47 16.70
CA GLU A 159 1.03 7.68 16.90
C GLU A 159 0.40 7.97 18.28
N PRO A 160 -0.93 7.81 18.42
CA PRO A 160 -1.61 7.97 19.70
C PRO A 160 -1.05 6.98 20.73
N LYS A 161 -0.84 7.47 21.96
CA LYS A 161 -0.45 6.63 23.11
C LYS A 161 -1.69 5.95 23.70
N GLN A 162 -1.49 5.07 24.70
CA GLN A 162 -2.58 4.41 25.42
C GLN A 162 -3.63 5.43 25.91
N PRO A 163 -4.93 5.12 25.78
CA PRO A 163 -6.00 6.08 26.01
C PRO A 163 -6.10 6.45 27.50
N ASN A 164 -5.57 7.62 27.84
CA ASN A 164 -5.85 8.38 29.06
C ASN A 164 -6.55 9.67 28.61
N VAL A 165 -7.49 10.22 29.40
CA VAL A 165 -8.24 11.46 29.07
C VAL A 165 -7.29 12.59 28.64
N ARG A 166 -6.16 12.74 29.34
CA ARG A 166 -5.12 13.72 28.98
C ARG A 166 -4.49 13.44 27.62
N GLU A 167 -4.16 12.19 27.33
CA GLU A 167 -3.57 11.79 26.04
C GLU A 167 -4.58 11.98 24.88
N VAL A 168 -5.89 11.82 25.13
CA VAL A 168 -6.93 12.10 24.13
C VAL A 168 -6.98 13.60 23.82
N VAL A 169 -6.92 14.47 24.83
CA VAL A 169 -6.88 15.94 24.62
C VAL A 169 -5.60 16.34 23.88
N ASP A 170 -4.45 15.81 24.28
CA ASP A 170 -3.18 16.08 23.62
C ASP A 170 -3.19 15.58 22.16
N PHE A 171 -3.86 14.46 21.87
CA PHE A 171 -4.04 13.93 20.51
C PHE A 171 -5.00 14.77 19.66
N LEU A 172 -6.09 15.28 20.25
CA LEU A 172 -6.98 16.23 19.56
C LEU A 172 -6.23 17.50 19.16
N ALA A 173 -5.43 18.07 20.06
CA ALA A 173 -4.59 19.23 19.74
C ALA A 173 -3.56 18.89 18.63
N HIS A 174 -3.06 17.67 18.58
CA HIS A 174 -2.20 17.20 17.49
C HIS A 174 -2.97 17.15 16.15
N ILE A 175 -4.22 16.70 16.13
CA ILE A 175 -5.07 16.70 14.95
C ILE A 175 -5.38 18.12 14.48
N ASP A 176 -5.69 19.06 15.39
CA ASP A 176 -5.92 20.47 15.03
C ASP A 176 -4.69 21.07 14.33
N ASN A 177 -3.49 20.74 14.81
CA ASN A 177 -2.24 21.13 14.15
C ASN A 177 -2.09 20.50 12.76
N MET A 178 -2.44 19.21 12.60
CA MET A 178 -2.43 18.55 11.29
C MET A 178 -3.47 19.13 10.33
N LEU A 179 -4.65 19.50 10.81
CA LEU A 179 -5.67 20.19 10.04
C LEU A 179 -5.15 21.52 9.52
N ALA A 180 -4.53 22.33 10.39
CA ALA A 180 -3.90 23.59 10.00
C ALA A 180 -2.77 23.39 8.97
N LEU A 181 -2.00 22.31 9.06
CA LEU A 181 -0.98 21.92 8.07
C LEU A 181 -1.57 21.41 6.76
N SER A 182 -2.78 20.87 6.79
CA SER A 182 -3.47 20.34 5.59
C SER A 182 -4.12 21.44 4.74
N THR A 183 -4.37 22.62 5.32
CA THR A 183 -5.00 23.75 4.62
C THR A 183 -4.24 24.11 3.34
N GLY A 184 -4.91 24.10 2.20
CA GLY A 184 -4.31 24.42 0.90
C GLY A 184 -3.54 23.27 0.23
N LEU A 185 -3.54 22.06 0.80
CA LEU A 185 -3.06 20.87 0.09
C LEU A 185 -4.08 20.41 -0.96
N PRO A 186 -3.63 19.88 -2.12
CA PRO A 186 -4.52 19.37 -3.15
C PRO A 186 -5.23 18.09 -2.73
N GLN A 187 -6.39 17.81 -3.31
CA GLN A 187 -7.02 16.50 -3.20
C GLN A 187 -6.18 15.44 -3.94
N LEU A 188 -6.22 14.20 -3.44
CA LEU A 188 -5.40 13.09 -3.94
C LEU A 188 -6.24 11.92 -4.47
N ASP A 189 -7.52 12.16 -4.77
CA ASP A 189 -8.48 11.13 -5.18
C ASP A 189 -8.15 10.51 -6.56
N ASP A 190 -7.33 11.19 -7.36
CA ASP A 190 -6.81 10.68 -8.64
C ASP A 190 -5.72 9.61 -8.47
N ILE A 191 -5.17 9.47 -7.27
CA ILE A 191 -4.13 8.49 -6.95
C ILE A 191 -4.77 7.28 -6.25
N ALA A 192 -4.57 6.09 -6.83
CA ALA A 192 -5.05 4.84 -6.25
C ALA A 192 -4.65 4.70 -4.76
N ALA A 193 -5.58 4.25 -3.91
CA ALA A 193 -5.37 4.17 -2.46
C ALA A 193 -4.10 3.38 -2.09
N THR A 194 -3.91 2.20 -2.70
CA THR A 194 -2.71 1.37 -2.50
C THR A 194 -1.42 2.11 -2.87
N LYS A 195 -1.46 2.96 -3.90
CA LYS A 195 -0.33 3.76 -4.33
C LYS A 195 -0.05 4.90 -3.34
N ARG A 196 -1.10 5.56 -2.84
CA ARG A 196 -0.99 6.60 -1.79
C ARG A 196 -0.37 6.02 -0.54
N GLU A 197 -0.87 4.89 -0.05
CA GLU A 197 -0.35 4.20 1.14
C GLU A 197 1.14 3.91 1.01
N GLN A 198 1.58 3.36 -0.13
CA GLN A 198 2.99 3.06 -0.37
C GLN A 198 3.86 4.32 -0.40
N LEU A 199 3.39 5.41 -1.01
CA LEU A 199 4.12 6.70 -1.00
C LEU A 199 4.14 7.35 0.39
N VAL A 200 3.08 7.17 1.18
CA VAL A 200 3.03 7.60 2.59
C VAL A 200 4.03 6.80 3.43
N LEU A 201 4.14 5.50 3.22
CA LEU A 201 5.16 4.66 3.87
C LEU A 201 6.58 5.10 3.48
N GLU A 202 6.81 5.40 2.20
CA GLU A 202 8.09 5.95 1.71
C GLU A 202 8.41 7.28 2.42
N ALA A 203 7.45 8.19 2.50
CA ALA A 203 7.62 9.48 3.19
C ALA A 203 7.90 9.28 4.69
N ARG A 204 7.17 8.36 5.34
CA ARG A 204 7.31 8.08 6.78
C ARG A 204 8.70 7.55 7.12
N ALA A 205 9.30 6.73 6.25
CA ALA A 205 10.64 6.17 6.44
C ALA A 205 11.76 7.21 6.40
N MET A 206 11.51 8.40 5.86
CA MET A 206 12.54 9.42 5.60
C MET A 206 12.66 10.42 6.74
N ASP A 207 13.86 10.70 7.23
CA ASP A 207 14.09 11.76 8.21
C ASP A 207 14.08 13.16 7.56
N ALA A 208 14.08 14.23 8.38
CA ALA A 208 14.07 15.60 7.85
C ALA A 208 15.31 15.95 7.01
N ALA A 209 16.48 15.35 7.29
CA ALA A 209 17.70 15.60 6.53
C ALA A 209 17.70 14.89 5.17
N GLU A 210 17.17 13.68 5.09
CA GLU A 210 16.89 12.94 3.87
C GLU A 210 15.87 13.68 3.02
N MET A 211 14.76 14.13 3.61
CA MET A 211 13.77 14.96 2.92
C MET A 211 14.41 16.21 2.33
N ARG A 212 15.26 16.92 3.09
CA ARG A 212 15.98 18.12 2.60
C ARG A 212 16.90 17.85 1.41
N ARG A 213 17.51 16.67 1.33
CA ARG A 213 18.39 16.25 0.21
C ARG A 213 17.62 15.85 -1.05
N MET A 214 16.31 15.60 -0.95
CA MET A 214 15.50 15.23 -2.12
C MET A 214 15.25 16.41 -3.06
N LYS A 215 14.96 16.09 -4.32
CA LYS A 215 14.49 17.07 -5.30
C LYS A 215 13.18 17.73 -4.79
N PRO A 216 13.02 19.06 -4.90
CA PRO A 216 11.86 19.78 -4.35
C PRO A 216 10.50 19.19 -4.75
N ILE A 217 10.34 18.83 -6.03
CA ILE A 217 9.10 18.23 -6.55
C ILE A 217 8.72 16.96 -5.78
N LYS A 218 9.67 16.02 -5.62
CA LYS A 218 9.42 14.78 -4.87
C LYS A 218 9.21 15.09 -3.38
N ARG A 219 10.03 15.98 -2.82
CA ARG A 219 9.99 16.37 -1.41
C ARG A 219 8.61 16.88 -1.01
N TYR A 220 8.10 17.93 -1.67
CA TYR A 220 6.82 18.53 -1.31
C TYR A 220 5.64 17.59 -1.57
N ALA A 221 5.70 16.80 -2.66
CA ALA A 221 4.67 15.80 -2.92
C ALA A 221 4.57 14.76 -1.81
N LEU A 222 5.71 14.19 -1.38
CA LEU A 222 5.75 13.23 -0.26
C LEU A 222 5.30 13.85 1.06
N MET A 223 5.61 15.13 1.30
CA MET A 223 5.14 15.83 2.50
C MET A 223 3.63 16.01 2.50
N ALA A 224 3.05 16.45 1.38
CA ALA A 224 1.61 16.59 1.23
C ALA A 224 0.90 15.24 1.43
N LEU A 225 1.42 14.18 0.79
CA LEU A 225 0.93 12.81 0.94
C LEU A 225 0.97 12.35 2.40
N LEU A 226 2.08 12.57 3.10
CA LEU A 226 2.21 12.16 4.50
C LEU A 226 1.24 12.91 5.41
N ILE A 227 1.11 14.23 5.28
CA ILE A 227 0.20 15.04 6.11
C ILE A 227 -1.23 14.54 5.96
N GLN A 228 -1.71 14.33 4.73
CA GLN A 228 -3.07 13.84 4.49
C GLN A 228 -3.25 12.39 4.97
N GLY A 229 -2.25 11.53 4.75
CA GLY A 229 -2.28 10.15 5.24
C GLY A 229 -2.31 10.05 6.76
N GLN A 230 -1.54 10.89 7.46
CA GLN A 230 -1.56 10.95 8.93
C GLN A 230 -2.86 11.55 9.46
N LEU A 231 -3.41 12.57 8.80
CA LEU A 231 -4.71 13.13 9.17
C LEU A 231 -5.83 12.08 9.04
N GLN A 232 -5.86 11.33 7.93
CA GLN A 232 -6.83 10.25 7.73
C GLN A 232 -6.70 9.19 8.82
N LYS A 233 -5.47 8.73 9.08
CA LYS A 233 -5.20 7.75 10.15
C LYS A 233 -5.63 8.27 11.53
N ALA A 234 -5.33 9.54 11.85
CA ALA A 234 -5.66 10.10 13.15
C ALA A 234 -7.18 10.25 13.36
N ILE A 235 -7.92 10.55 12.30
CA ILE A 235 -9.40 10.56 12.33
C ILE A 235 -9.93 9.14 12.59
N ASP A 236 -9.39 8.13 11.91
CA ASP A 236 -9.76 6.73 12.12
C ASP A 236 -9.43 6.27 13.56
N ASP A 237 -8.26 6.64 14.08
CA ASP A 237 -7.82 6.33 15.45
C ASP A 237 -8.77 6.96 16.50
N ILE A 238 -9.21 8.20 16.31
CA ILE A 238 -10.20 8.84 17.20
C ILE A 238 -11.56 8.14 17.12
N ALA A 239 -12.02 7.79 15.93
CA ALA A 239 -13.27 7.05 15.77
C ALA A 239 -13.21 5.72 16.53
N GLU A 240 -12.07 5.02 16.48
CA GLU A 240 -11.87 3.79 17.24
C GLU A 240 -11.87 4.02 18.75
N ILE A 241 -11.20 5.06 19.25
CA ILE A 241 -11.21 5.45 20.67
C ILE A 241 -12.64 5.75 21.13
N PHE A 242 -13.40 6.52 20.35
CA PHE A 242 -14.79 6.84 20.63
C PHE A 242 -15.66 5.57 20.73
N ILE A 243 -15.58 4.68 19.75
CA ILE A 243 -16.32 3.41 19.74
C ILE A 243 -15.99 2.57 20.98
N LYS A 244 -14.70 2.43 21.34
CA LYS A 244 -14.26 1.69 22.53
C LYS A 244 -14.81 2.30 23.81
N THR A 245 -14.81 3.63 23.90
CA THR A 245 -15.28 4.37 25.09
C THR A 245 -16.79 4.18 25.29
N VAL A 246 -17.59 4.31 24.22
CA VAL A 246 -19.04 4.08 24.26
C VAL A 246 -19.38 2.64 24.66
N ARG A 247 -18.67 1.64 24.12
CA ARG A 247 -18.86 0.23 24.49
C ARG A 247 -18.54 -0.02 25.97
N SER A 248 -17.46 0.56 26.49
CA SER A 248 -17.10 0.43 27.91
C SER A 248 -18.17 1.02 28.83
N LEU A 249 -18.72 2.19 28.47
CA LEU A 249 -19.83 2.81 29.23
C LEU A 249 -21.10 1.96 29.19
N HIS A 250 -21.42 1.36 28.05
CA HIS A 250 -22.58 0.47 27.91
C HIS A 250 -22.42 -0.79 28.76
N ASN A 251 -21.28 -1.47 28.66
CA ASN A 251 -20.99 -2.68 29.44
C ASN A 251 -20.97 -2.37 30.95
N GLY A 252 -20.41 -1.23 31.37
CA GLY A 252 -20.41 -0.80 32.77
C GLY A 252 -21.82 -0.49 33.31
N ALA A 253 -22.75 -0.09 32.44
CA ALA A 253 -24.15 0.11 32.81
C ALA A 253 -24.92 -1.23 32.91
N GLU A 254 -24.57 -2.24 32.09
CA GLU A 254 -25.14 -3.59 32.16
C GLU A 254 -24.60 -4.40 33.36
N GLU A 255 -23.32 -4.27 33.70
CA GLU A 255 -22.70 -4.97 34.84
C GLU A 255 -23.05 -4.35 36.20
N ASN A 256 -23.49 -3.09 36.23
CA ASN A 256 -23.82 -2.36 37.45
C ASN A 256 -25.23 -1.74 37.36
N PRO A 257 -26.30 -2.56 37.31
CA PRO A 257 -27.66 -2.05 37.35
C PRO A 257 -27.90 -1.47 38.74
N VAL A 258 -27.66 -0.16 38.87
CA VAL A 258 -28.07 0.74 39.97
C VAL A 258 -28.27 0.00 41.29
N ARG A 259 -27.28 0.09 42.20
CA ARG A 259 -27.56 -0.01 43.64
C ARG A 259 -28.68 0.98 43.93
N LYS A 260 -29.92 0.51 43.98
CA LYS A 260 -31.05 1.27 44.49
C LYS A 260 -30.65 1.62 45.90
N THR A 261 -30.26 2.88 46.11
CA THR A 261 -30.14 3.46 47.43
C THR A 261 -31.54 3.42 48.01
N THR A 262 -31.88 2.33 48.68
CA THR A 262 -33.05 2.26 49.54
C THR A 262 -32.76 3.23 50.67
N VAL A 263 -33.14 4.50 50.47
CA VAL A 263 -33.28 5.45 51.56
C VAL A 263 -34.40 4.88 52.43
N CYS A 264 -34.03 4.16 53.48
CA CYS A 264 -34.94 3.76 54.55
C CYS A 264 -35.48 5.04 55.20
N TRP A 265 -36.66 5.48 54.77
CA TRP A 265 -37.46 6.45 55.50
C TRP A 265 -37.96 5.78 56.78
N GLN A 266 -37.40 6.14 57.93
CA GLN A 266 -38.00 5.84 59.23
C GLN A 266 -38.94 6.98 59.61
N PRO A 267 -40.25 6.75 59.83
CA PRO A 267 -41.12 7.76 60.39
C PRO A 267 -40.90 7.83 61.90
N SER A 268 -40.69 9.04 62.41
CA SER A 268 -40.61 9.34 63.84
C SER A 268 -41.97 9.11 64.52
N PRO A 269 -42.01 8.48 65.72
CA PRO A 269 -43.26 8.20 66.40
C PRO A 269 -43.62 9.33 67.36
N SER A 270 -44.62 10.13 67.03
CA SER A 270 -45.64 10.62 67.97
C SER A 270 -46.41 11.78 67.37
N PHE A 271 -47.70 11.57 67.07
CA PHE A 271 -48.75 12.47 67.50
C PHE A 271 -50.08 11.72 67.33
N ARG A 272 -50.56 11.12 68.43
CA ARG A 272 -51.96 10.71 68.54
C ARG A 272 -52.78 11.98 68.53
N SER A 273 -53.63 12.16 67.52
CA SER A 273 -54.81 12.99 67.67
C SER A 273 -56.04 12.18 67.27
N THR A 274 -56.94 12.17 68.23
CA THR A 274 -58.25 11.54 68.32
C THR A 274 -59.19 12.19 67.32
N VAL A 275 -59.86 11.40 66.45
CA VAL A 275 -61.12 11.80 65.80
C VAL A 275 -62.06 10.59 65.80
N PRO A 276 -63.36 10.74 66.13
CA PRO A 276 -64.25 9.63 66.44
C PRO A 276 -64.86 8.98 65.20
N ALA A 277 -65.29 7.74 65.38
CA ALA A 277 -65.99 6.93 64.41
C ALA A 277 -67.31 7.57 63.94
N ILE A 278 -67.53 7.58 62.62
CA ILE A 278 -68.86 7.66 62.01
C ILE A 278 -69.07 6.36 61.25
N LYS A 279 -69.98 5.53 61.77
CA LYS A 279 -70.61 4.44 61.03
C LYS A 279 -71.69 5.05 60.13
N SER A 280 -71.66 4.73 58.84
CA SER A 280 -72.88 4.68 58.03
C SER A 280 -72.74 3.61 56.94
N SER A 281 -73.45 2.51 57.18
CA SER A 281 -73.77 1.47 56.21
C SER A 281 -74.68 2.02 55.10
N CYS A 282 -74.47 1.57 53.88
CA CYS A 282 -75.53 1.44 52.87
C CYS A 282 -75.32 0.14 52.09
N ARG A 283 -76.22 -0.80 52.39
CA ARG A 283 -76.58 -2.09 51.75
C ARG A 283 -75.52 -3.16 51.59
#